data_AF-A0A9D5BE93-F1
#
_entry.id   AF-A0A9D5BE93-F1
#
_cell.length_a   1.000
_cell.length_b   1.000
_cell.length_c   1.000
_cell.angle_alpha   90.00
_cell.angle_beta   90.00
_cell.angle_gamma   90.00
#
_symmetry.space_group_name_H-M   'P 1'
#
loop_
_entity.id
_entity.type
_entity.pdbx_description
1 polymer ?
#
loop_
_entity_poly.entity_id
_entity_poly.type
_entity_poly.pdbx_seq_one_letter_code
_entity_poly.pdbx_strand_id
1 'polypeptide(L)'
;LNLCSYPHPMISSRRSSSPTTHNAVYAIPPSPSLLTQQNSLRFAVLGAGFAGLSVVWHLFKQSPKELNLKIDIYDEVGIGGAASGISGGLLHPYSPKVKPLWEAAQCWKETIKLLRIAEEASLSNDCKIEDMKAFVVNKRGILRPAMDMKNVTKLNDNAGNCLSCCRVERLNNEEAQGLLPGVLLPFNTAFFMPEALNINPQHYLEALFRACENLVKESSSQDFGEKQLSLHQKSVHGLSEFEGEYDAVIICLGAKANTLPEISGRLPLRTCRGVILNLEPPDITRCYPEHGPSILSDAWIAVESSRSLNVGSTWEWKSINSSPDVSIDEASKARHELLPKASTIYPEIKDWVFTGAKAGLRAMPPLTPLGSLPLLGCINDFIGRNHSCKYWLFGGLGSRGLLYHGWLGNLTAHAALSCNEEVIPSELTSWKNINPKF
;
A
#
# COMPACT_ATOMS: atom_id res chain seq x y z
N LEU A 1 -6.86 52.50 -3.66
CA LEU A 1 -6.97 53.40 -4.83
C LEU A 1 -7.52 52.57 -6.00
N ASN A 2 -8.81 52.82 -6.30
CA ASN A 2 -9.64 52.43 -7.47
C ASN A 2 -9.75 50.92 -7.78
N LEU A 3 -10.80 50.15 -7.44
CA LEU A 3 -12.27 50.33 -7.37
C LEU A 3 -12.99 50.57 -8.72
N CYS A 4 -14.08 49.79 -8.88
CA CYS A 4 -15.25 49.92 -9.77
C CYS A 4 -15.26 49.12 -11.09
N SER A 5 -16.36 48.55 -11.60
CA SER A 5 -17.73 48.28 -11.10
C SER A 5 -18.51 47.55 -12.23
N TYR A 6 -19.52 46.76 -11.84
CA TYR A 6 -20.59 46.21 -12.71
C TYR A 6 -21.40 47.29 -13.43
N PRO A 7 -22.16 46.93 -14.48
CA PRO A 7 -23.62 47.19 -14.39
C PRO A 7 -24.53 46.11 -15.04
N HIS A 8 -25.61 45.80 -14.31
CA HIS A 8 -26.98 45.55 -14.80
C HIS A 8 -27.87 46.59 -14.07
N PRO A 9 -29.18 46.82 -14.37
CA PRO A 9 -30.13 46.03 -15.19
C PRO A 9 -31.07 46.86 -16.10
N MET A 10 -31.92 46.20 -16.89
CA MET A 10 -33.27 46.72 -17.21
C MET A 10 -34.30 45.60 -17.38
N ILE A 11 -35.49 45.93 -16.91
CA ILE A 11 -36.69 45.12 -16.69
C ILE A 11 -37.59 45.19 -17.93
N SER A 12 -38.25 44.08 -18.29
CA SER A 12 -39.56 44.12 -18.94
C SER A 12 -40.39 42.88 -18.58
N SER A 13 -41.70 43.09 -18.53
CA SER A 13 -42.68 42.40 -17.69
C SER A 13 -43.48 41.30 -18.37
N ARG A 14 -43.80 40.27 -17.59
CA ARG A 14 -45.05 39.47 -17.49
C ARG A 14 -45.79 39.05 -18.78
N ARG A 15 -45.98 37.73 -18.91
CA ARG A 15 -47.32 37.13 -19.03
C ARG A 15 -47.38 35.80 -18.29
N SER A 16 -48.43 35.68 -17.49
CA SER A 16 -48.83 34.52 -16.69
C SER A 16 -49.51 33.46 -17.54
N SER A 17 -49.14 32.20 -17.35
CA SER A 17 -50.01 31.06 -17.61
C SER A 17 -49.78 30.01 -16.52
N SER A 18 -50.88 29.65 -15.87
CA SER A 18 -51.05 28.74 -14.73
C SER A 18 -50.55 27.31 -14.97
N PRO A 19 -50.20 26.57 -13.90
CA PRO A 19 -49.64 25.22 -14.02
C PRO A 19 -50.74 24.15 -14.10
N THR A 20 -50.63 23.26 -15.08
CA THR A 20 -51.38 22.00 -15.13
C THR A 20 -50.74 20.98 -14.19
N THR A 21 -51.54 20.52 -13.25
CA THR A 21 -51.27 19.44 -12.31
C THR A 21 -51.16 18.10 -13.05
N HIS A 22 -49.95 17.54 -13.15
CA HIS A 22 -49.77 16.11 -13.39
C HIS A 22 -49.46 15.41 -12.07
N ASN A 23 -50.37 14.49 -11.70
CA ASN A 23 -50.28 13.60 -10.56
C ASN A 23 -48.98 12.77 -10.64
N ALA A 24 -47.97 13.15 -9.88
CA ALA A 24 -46.87 12.25 -9.53
C ALA A 24 -47.39 11.29 -8.46
N VAL A 25 -47.62 10.04 -8.85
CA VAL A 25 -47.87 8.93 -7.94
C VAL A 25 -46.61 8.77 -7.10
N TYR A 26 -46.66 9.20 -5.84
CA TYR A 26 -45.65 8.87 -4.85
C TYR A 26 -45.70 7.35 -4.62
N ALA A 27 -44.72 6.64 -5.16
CA ALA A 27 -44.50 5.24 -4.81
C ALA A 27 -44.08 5.18 -3.34
N ILE A 28 -44.97 4.66 -2.51
CA ILE A 28 -44.73 4.32 -1.11
C ILE A 28 -43.60 3.27 -1.08
N PRO A 29 -42.58 3.40 -0.20
CA PRO A 29 -41.55 2.37 -0.06
C PRO A 29 -42.21 1.04 0.36
N PRO A 30 -41.80 -0.11 -0.19
CA PRO A 30 -42.40 -1.38 0.19
C PRO A 30 -42.11 -1.67 1.67
N SER A 31 -43.17 -2.06 2.38
CA SER A 31 -43.18 -2.50 3.78
C SER A 31 -42.18 -3.64 4.05
N PRO A 32 -41.62 -3.76 5.27
CA PRO A 32 -40.52 -4.67 5.60
C PRO A 32 -41.03 -6.09 5.92
N SER A 33 -41.75 -6.70 4.98
CA SER A 33 -42.27 -8.05 5.16
C SER A 33 -42.28 -8.78 3.83
N LEU A 34 -41.09 -9.23 3.40
CA LEU A 34 -40.81 -10.32 2.44
C LEU A 34 -39.27 -10.45 2.25
N LEU A 35 -38.51 -10.50 3.36
CA LEU A 35 -37.08 -10.84 3.36
C LEU A 35 -36.93 -12.33 3.72
N THR A 36 -37.36 -13.21 2.82
CA THR A 36 -37.20 -14.67 2.96
C THR A 36 -36.32 -15.25 1.86
N GLN A 37 -35.33 -14.49 1.41
CA GLN A 37 -34.07 -14.97 0.84
C GLN A 37 -32.99 -13.98 1.28
N GLN A 38 -32.31 -14.29 2.38
CA GLN A 38 -31.23 -13.47 2.93
C GLN A 38 -29.99 -13.70 2.05
N ASN A 39 -30.01 -13.14 0.83
CA ASN A 39 -28.90 -13.28 -0.11
C ASN A 39 -27.64 -12.69 0.54
N SER A 40 -26.62 -13.53 0.68
CA SER A 40 -25.34 -13.12 1.22
C SER A 40 -24.71 -12.09 0.29
N LEU A 41 -24.16 -11.01 0.85
CA LEU A 41 -23.34 -10.08 0.09
C LEU A 41 -22.06 -10.82 -0.35
N ARG A 42 -21.68 -10.71 -1.62
CA ARG A 42 -20.55 -11.43 -2.21
C ARG A 42 -19.56 -10.48 -2.86
N PHE A 43 -18.35 -10.40 -2.34
CA PHE A 43 -17.28 -9.56 -2.88
C PHE A 43 -16.15 -10.40 -3.46
N ALA A 44 -15.67 -10.02 -4.65
CA ALA A 44 -14.42 -10.54 -5.21
C ALA A 44 -13.29 -9.53 -4.96
N VAL A 45 -12.16 -9.98 -4.42
CA VAL A 45 -10.95 -9.15 -4.26
C VAL A 45 -9.84 -9.71 -5.13
N LEU A 46 -9.42 -8.93 -6.13
CA LEU A 46 -8.45 -9.37 -7.13
C LEU A 46 -7.04 -8.93 -6.73
N GLY A 47 -6.25 -9.85 -6.18
CA GLY A 47 -4.88 -9.65 -5.72
C GLY A 47 -4.74 -9.78 -4.20
N ALA A 48 -3.76 -10.56 -3.75
CA ALA A 48 -3.50 -10.89 -2.35
C ALA A 48 -2.25 -10.19 -1.78
N GLY A 49 -1.95 -8.99 -2.27
CA GLY A 49 -0.89 -8.12 -1.76
C GLY A 49 -1.36 -7.20 -0.63
N PHE A 50 -0.58 -6.14 -0.36
CA PHE A 50 -0.90 -5.14 0.67
C PHE A 50 -2.30 -4.55 0.53
N ALA A 51 -2.68 -4.18 -0.71
CA ALA A 51 -3.98 -3.57 -1.01
C ALA A 51 -5.14 -4.54 -0.71
N GLY A 52 -5.10 -5.74 -1.31
CA GLY A 52 -6.21 -6.69 -1.22
C GLY A 52 -6.44 -7.20 0.19
N LEU A 53 -5.39 -7.63 0.90
CA LEU A 53 -5.56 -8.14 2.27
C LEU A 53 -5.99 -7.06 3.26
N SER A 54 -5.56 -5.81 3.07
CA SER A 54 -6.06 -4.70 3.87
C SER A 54 -7.55 -4.50 3.65
N VAL A 55 -8.02 -4.51 2.40
CA VAL A 55 -9.45 -4.40 2.08
C VAL A 55 -10.24 -5.54 2.71
N VAL A 56 -9.79 -6.79 2.55
CA VAL A 56 -10.48 -7.98 3.11
C VAL A 56 -10.65 -7.85 4.62
N TRP A 57 -9.59 -7.53 5.34
CA TRP A 57 -9.65 -7.30 6.79
C TRP A 57 -10.69 -6.23 7.13
N HIS A 58 -10.65 -5.10 6.45
CA HIS A 58 -11.55 -3.99 6.71
C HIS A 58 -13.00 -4.27 6.31
N LEU A 59 -13.25 -5.03 5.26
CA LEU A 59 -14.60 -5.47 4.87
C LEU A 59 -15.24 -6.28 5.99
N PHE A 60 -14.53 -7.27 6.53
CA PHE A 60 -15.05 -8.03 7.67
C PHE A 60 -15.25 -7.15 8.90
N LYS A 61 -14.27 -6.31 9.27
CA LYS A 61 -14.36 -5.46 10.48
C LYS A 61 -15.43 -4.38 10.41
N GLN A 62 -15.75 -3.86 9.23
CA GLN A 62 -16.73 -2.78 9.06
C GLN A 62 -18.13 -3.30 8.73
N SER A 63 -18.24 -4.52 8.19
CA SER A 63 -19.54 -5.11 7.90
C SER A 63 -20.37 -5.27 9.19
N PRO A 64 -21.70 -5.04 9.15
CA PRO A 64 -22.58 -5.37 10.26
C PRO A 64 -22.41 -6.82 10.71
N LYS A 65 -22.57 -7.07 12.01
CA LYS A 65 -22.35 -8.41 12.60
C LYS A 65 -23.34 -9.43 12.03
N GLU A 66 -24.55 -8.99 11.75
CA GLU A 66 -25.69 -9.79 11.28
C GLU A 66 -25.67 -9.98 9.76
N LEU A 67 -24.78 -9.30 9.03
CA LEU A 67 -24.71 -9.37 7.57
C LEU A 67 -24.01 -10.67 7.14
N ASN A 68 -24.69 -11.48 6.32
CA ASN A 68 -24.05 -12.58 5.61
C ASN A 68 -23.08 -12.00 4.56
N LEU A 69 -21.79 -12.32 4.66
CA LEU A 69 -20.75 -11.77 3.80
C LEU A 69 -19.77 -12.86 3.35
N LYS A 70 -19.62 -13.02 2.04
CA LYS A 70 -18.65 -13.91 1.42
C LYS A 70 -17.63 -13.10 0.66
N ILE A 71 -16.35 -13.37 0.91
CA ILE A 71 -15.24 -12.72 0.22
C ILE A 71 -14.39 -13.79 -0.45
N ASP A 72 -14.26 -13.69 -1.76
CA ASP A 72 -13.41 -14.54 -2.58
C ASP A 72 -12.19 -13.73 -3.04
N ILE A 73 -10.99 -14.13 -2.59
CA ILE A 73 -9.72 -13.54 -3.03
C ILE A 73 -9.21 -14.31 -4.24
N TYR A 74 -8.84 -13.62 -5.30
CA TYR A 74 -8.23 -14.21 -6.48
C TYR A 74 -6.81 -13.69 -6.65
N ASP A 75 -5.81 -14.58 -6.62
CA ASP A 75 -4.41 -14.24 -6.89
C ASP A 75 -3.73 -15.39 -7.63
N GLU A 76 -2.91 -15.11 -8.63
CA GLU A 76 -2.31 -16.16 -9.46
C GLU A 76 -1.19 -16.94 -8.72
N VAL A 77 -0.46 -16.27 -7.81
CA VAL A 77 0.69 -16.85 -7.09
C VAL A 77 0.28 -17.19 -5.67
N GLY A 78 -0.62 -16.40 -5.08
CA GLY A 78 -1.05 -16.52 -3.69
C GLY A 78 -0.63 -15.31 -2.85
N ILE A 79 -0.73 -15.47 -1.54
CA ILE A 79 -0.49 -14.36 -0.59
C ILE A 79 0.90 -13.75 -0.79
N GLY A 80 0.94 -12.45 -1.05
CA GLY A 80 2.20 -11.71 -1.16
C GLY A 80 3.11 -12.05 -2.34
N GLY A 81 2.70 -12.94 -3.26
CA GLY A 81 3.56 -13.51 -4.32
C GLY A 81 4.11 -12.57 -5.39
N ALA A 82 3.87 -11.25 -5.26
CA ALA A 82 4.35 -10.22 -6.17
C ALA A 82 5.07 -9.09 -5.41
N ALA A 83 5.02 -7.85 -5.92
CA ALA A 83 5.78 -6.72 -5.37
C ALA A 83 5.57 -6.45 -3.87
N SER A 84 4.43 -6.85 -3.29
CA SER A 84 4.16 -6.64 -1.86
C SER A 84 5.06 -7.51 -0.97
N GLY A 85 5.11 -8.83 -1.20
CA GLY A 85 5.95 -9.75 -0.43
C GLY A 85 7.44 -9.59 -0.72
N ILE A 86 7.80 -9.07 -1.91
CA ILE A 86 9.19 -8.85 -2.32
C ILE A 86 9.78 -7.56 -1.74
N SER A 87 8.95 -6.62 -1.29
CA SER A 87 9.39 -5.28 -0.89
C SER A 87 10.45 -5.28 0.23
N GLY A 88 11.15 -4.15 0.41
CA GLY A 88 12.21 -4.04 1.41
C GLY A 88 11.73 -3.91 2.86
N GLY A 89 10.42 -3.90 3.12
CA GLY A 89 9.89 -3.88 4.50
C GLY A 89 10.12 -2.58 5.30
N LEU A 90 10.70 -1.54 4.69
CA LEU A 90 11.01 -0.27 5.34
C LEU A 90 9.75 0.59 5.50
N LEU A 91 9.28 0.74 6.73
CA LEU A 91 8.06 1.49 7.07
C LEU A 91 8.40 2.76 7.84
N HIS A 92 8.10 3.91 7.23
CA HIS A 92 8.23 5.24 7.82
C HIS A 92 7.29 6.25 7.11
N PRO A 93 6.83 7.32 7.77
CA PRO A 93 5.85 8.26 7.22
C PRO A 93 6.45 9.41 6.39
N TYR A 94 7.72 9.31 5.98
CA TYR A 94 8.47 10.43 5.45
C TYR A 94 8.85 10.29 3.97
N SER A 95 8.92 11.42 3.28
CA SER A 95 9.53 11.54 1.96
C SER A 95 11.06 11.43 2.04
N PRO A 96 11.77 11.28 0.90
CA PRO A 96 13.23 11.39 0.86
C PRO A 96 13.77 12.74 1.38
N LYS A 97 12.92 13.77 1.53
CA LYS A 97 13.32 15.06 2.10
C LYS A 97 12.95 15.19 3.58
N VAL A 98 12.62 14.07 4.25
CA VAL A 98 12.23 14.03 5.68
C VAL A 98 10.95 14.85 5.97
N LYS A 99 10.26 15.30 4.92
CA LYS A 99 8.93 15.90 5.03
C LYS A 99 7.89 14.79 5.21
N PRO A 100 6.92 14.92 6.14
CA PRO A 100 5.77 14.03 6.23
C PRO A 100 5.09 13.86 4.86
N LEU A 101 4.68 12.62 4.56
CA LEU A 101 3.88 12.32 3.38
C LEU A 101 2.42 12.80 3.57
N TRP A 102 1.66 12.84 2.49
CA TRP A 102 0.23 13.16 2.54
C TRP A 102 -0.52 12.16 3.43
N GLU A 103 -1.34 12.68 4.36
CA GLU A 103 -2.10 11.91 5.35
C GLU A 103 -1.27 10.85 6.11
N ALA A 104 0.03 11.12 6.28
CA ALA A 104 0.97 10.13 6.78
C ALA A 104 0.67 9.68 8.21
N ALA A 105 0.06 10.53 9.04
CA ALA A 105 -0.32 10.18 10.42
C ALA A 105 -1.46 9.15 10.44
N GLN A 106 -2.46 9.30 9.59
CA GLN A 106 -3.59 8.39 9.43
C GLN A 106 -3.12 7.06 8.85
N CYS A 107 -2.30 7.13 7.80
CA CYS A 107 -1.68 5.96 7.18
C CYS A 107 -0.84 5.18 8.19
N TRP A 108 0.02 5.87 8.95
CA TRP A 108 0.82 5.28 10.01
C TRP A 108 -0.04 4.60 11.07
N LYS A 109 -1.03 5.31 11.63
CA LYS A 109 -1.92 4.77 12.66
C LYS A 109 -2.56 3.46 12.24
N GLU A 110 -3.15 3.42 11.05
CA GLU A 110 -3.90 2.24 10.62
C GLU A 110 -2.97 1.10 10.18
N THR A 111 -1.83 1.41 9.57
CA THR A 111 -0.79 0.41 9.26
C THR A 111 -0.22 -0.23 10.52
N ILE A 112 0.11 0.56 11.55
CA ILE A 112 0.60 0.01 12.83
C ILE A 112 -0.46 -0.88 13.50
N LYS A 113 -1.73 -0.52 13.38
CA LYS A 113 -2.84 -1.35 13.86
C LYS A 113 -2.89 -2.69 13.13
N LEU A 114 -2.81 -2.71 11.80
CA LEU A 114 -2.79 -3.96 11.03
C LEU A 114 -1.56 -4.82 11.32
N LEU A 115 -0.40 -4.20 11.55
CA LEU A 115 0.80 -4.93 11.97
C LEU A 115 0.60 -5.65 13.30
N ARG A 116 -0.02 -5.00 14.29
CA ARG A 116 -0.34 -5.62 15.59
C ARG A 116 -1.34 -6.77 15.45
N ILE A 117 -2.36 -6.59 14.62
CA ILE A 117 -3.34 -7.65 14.31
C ILE A 117 -2.66 -8.87 13.70
N ALA A 118 -1.77 -8.65 12.73
CA ALA A 118 -0.99 -9.73 12.13
C ALA A 118 -0.07 -10.39 13.17
N GLU A 119 0.56 -9.60 14.05
CA GLU A 119 1.40 -10.11 15.15
C GLU A 119 0.62 -11.03 16.08
N GLU A 120 -0.55 -10.58 16.53
CA GLU A 120 -1.45 -11.35 17.40
C GLU A 120 -1.89 -12.66 16.73
N ALA A 121 -2.23 -12.63 15.45
CA ALA A 121 -2.64 -13.81 14.70
C ALA A 121 -1.49 -14.81 14.47
N SER A 122 -0.24 -14.34 14.41
CA SER A 122 0.95 -15.21 14.36
C SER A 122 1.28 -15.88 15.68
N LEU A 123 0.81 -15.32 16.81
CA LEU A 123 1.02 -15.90 18.14
C LEU A 123 -0.05 -16.94 18.53
N SER A 124 -1.21 -16.91 17.86
CA SER A 124 -2.42 -17.57 18.35
C SER A 124 -2.65 -19.03 17.92
N ASN A 125 -1.70 -19.76 17.32
CA ASN A 125 -1.78 -21.21 17.05
C ASN A 125 -0.43 -21.80 16.58
N ASP A 126 -0.10 -23.05 16.98
CA ASP A 126 0.82 -24.07 16.39
C ASP A 126 2.02 -23.62 15.52
N CYS A 127 2.56 -22.43 15.73
CA CYS A 127 3.69 -21.92 14.96
C CYS A 127 4.99 -22.52 15.51
N LYS A 128 5.86 -23.02 14.62
CA LYS A 128 7.20 -23.46 15.02
C LYS A 128 7.95 -22.24 15.59
N ILE A 129 8.86 -22.46 16.52
CA ILE A 129 9.70 -21.39 17.12
C ILE A 129 10.40 -20.54 16.05
N GLU A 130 10.69 -21.14 14.88
CA GLU A 130 11.25 -20.47 13.71
C GLU A 130 10.28 -19.46 13.08
N ASP A 131 8.99 -19.77 13.00
CA ASP A 131 7.94 -18.89 12.45
C ASP A 131 7.69 -17.67 13.36
N MET A 132 7.79 -17.85 14.68
CA MET A 132 7.67 -16.75 15.65
C MET A 132 8.84 -15.76 15.58
N LYS A 133 10.06 -16.24 15.31
CA LYS A 133 11.22 -15.37 15.07
C LYS A 133 11.16 -14.66 13.71
N ALA A 134 10.41 -15.21 12.76
CA ALA A 134 10.32 -14.71 11.40
C ALA A 134 9.30 -13.57 11.21
N PHE A 135 8.32 -13.44 12.11
CA PHE A 135 7.35 -12.34 12.11
C PHE A 135 7.89 -11.04 12.75
N VAL A 136 9.03 -11.09 13.44
CA VAL A 136 9.53 -10.00 14.30
C VAL A 136 9.55 -8.66 13.55
N VAL A 137 8.63 -7.78 13.95
CA VAL A 137 8.68 -6.36 13.58
C VAL A 137 9.94 -5.79 14.23
N ASN A 138 10.95 -5.51 13.43
CA ASN A 138 12.23 -5.00 13.90
C ASN A 138 12.08 -3.52 14.26
N LYS A 139 11.88 -3.25 15.56
CA LYS A 139 11.83 -1.91 16.18
C LYS A 139 13.23 -1.35 16.41
N ARG A 140 14.02 -1.27 15.34
CA ARG A 140 15.43 -0.80 15.36
C ARG A 140 15.59 0.62 14.82
N GLY A 141 14.50 1.22 14.32
CA GLY A 141 14.53 2.50 13.66
C GLY A 141 15.14 2.46 12.26
N ILE A 142 15.11 3.61 11.59
CA ILE A 142 15.69 3.82 10.27
C ILE A 142 16.58 5.07 10.30
N LEU A 143 17.83 4.92 9.87
CA LEU A 143 18.80 6.00 9.72
C LEU A 143 18.82 6.49 8.27
N ARG A 144 18.64 7.80 8.07
CA ARG A 144 18.73 8.46 6.76
C ARG A 144 19.90 9.45 6.75
N PRO A 145 21.07 9.07 6.19
CA PRO A 145 22.14 10.01 5.96
C PRO A 145 21.72 11.14 5.01
N ALA A 146 22.25 12.34 5.23
CA ALA A 146 22.19 13.38 4.21
C ALA A 146 23.12 13.01 3.05
N MET A 147 22.58 12.99 1.83
CA MET A 147 23.31 12.62 0.60
C MET A 147 23.63 13.81 -0.31
N ASP A 148 23.12 15.01 0.02
CA ASP A 148 23.34 16.22 -0.77
C ASP A 148 23.33 17.46 0.12
N MET A 149 24.44 18.20 0.12
CA MET A 149 24.62 19.45 0.87
C MET A 149 23.51 20.47 0.58
N LYS A 150 23.04 20.57 -0.67
CA LYS A 150 21.98 21.52 -1.04
C LYS A 150 20.65 21.22 -0.35
N ASN A 151 20.44 19.97 0.06
CA ASN A 151 19.23 19.54 0.72
C ASN A 151 19.35 19.49 2.25
N VAL A 152 20.56 19.64 2.84
CA VAL A 152 20.77 19.56 4.29
C VAL A 152 19.91 20.58 5.04
N THR A 153 19.91 21.85 4.63
CA THR A 153 19.06 22.89 5.24
C THR A 153 17.59 22.51 5.18
N LYS A 154 17.11 22.07 4.02
CA LYS A 154 15.71 21.66 3.83
C LYS A 154 15.34 20.43 4.66
N LEU A 155 16.26 19.47 4.80
CA LEU A 155 16.06 18.29 5.64
C LEU A 155 15.95 18.69 7.11
N ASN A 156 16.78 19.62 7.58
CA ASN A 156 16.70 20.17 8.94
C ASN A 156 15.35 20.86 9.17
N ASP A 157 14.93 21.74 8.26
CA ASP A 157 13.65 22.46 8.37
C ASP A 157 12.45 21.49 8.41
N ASN A 158 12.51 20.41 7.63
CA ASN A 158 11.44 19.40 7.63
C ASN A 158 11.45 18.52 8.88
N ALA A 159 12.63 18.21 9.44
CA ALA A 159 12.75 17.42 10.67
C ALA A 159 12.07 18.11 11.86
N GLY A 160 12.09 19.44 11.91
CA GLY A 160 11.35 20.22 12.91
C GLY A 160 9.82 20.09 12.81
N ASN A 161 9.30 19.64 11.67
CA ASN A 161 7.87 19.39 11.42
C ASN A 161 7.56 17.89 11.39
N CYS A 162 8.30 17.08 12.14
CA CYS A 162 8.07 15.64 12.24
C CYS A 162 6.73 15.31 12.92
N LEU A 163 6.22 14.11 12.65
CA LEU A 163 5.01 13.59 13.25
C LEU A 163 5.30 13.09 14.67
N SER A 164 4.37 13.34 15.59
CA SER A 164 4.46 12.83 16.96
C SER A 164 4.46 11.30 17.04
N CYS A 165 3.87 10.62 16.05
CA CYS A 165 3.78 9.16 16.01
C CYS A 165 5.05 8.46 15.46
N CYS A 166 6.00 9.21 14.91
CA CYS A 166 7.29 8.71 14.44
C CYS A 166 8.23 9.90 14.34
N ARG A 167 9.04 10.17 15.36
CA ARG A 167 9.84 11.39 15.44
C ARG A 167 11.06 11.31 14.53
N VAL A 168 11.71 12.46 14.35
CA VAL A 168 12.97 12.55 13.60
C VAL A 168 14.01 13.20 14.50
N GLU A 169 15.07 12.45 14.78
CA GLU A 169 16.24 12.91 15.52
C GLU A 169 17.36 13.23 14.54
N ARG A 170 17.98 14.39 14.66
CA ARG A 170 19.16 14.73 13.89
C ARG A 170 20.39 14.22 14.63
N LEU A 171 21.23 13.46 13.93
CA LEU A 171 22.48 12.93 14.45
C LEU A 171 23.68 13.49 13.69
N ASN A 172 24.75 13.76 14.41
CA ASN A 172 26.10 13.99 13.87
C ASN A 172 26.87 12.66 13.71
N ASN A 173 28.12 12.71 13.26
CA ASN A 173 28.97 11.52 13.07
C ASN A 173 29.17 10.71 14.35
N GLU A 174 29.46 11.35 15.49
CA GLU A 174 29.71 10.66 16.75
C GLU A 174 28.45 9.92 17.23
N GLU A 175 27.31 10.61 17.19
CA GLU A 175 26.01 10.04 17.57
C GLU A 175 25.61 8.89 16.64
N ALA A 176 25.82 9.05 15.33
CA ALA A 176 25.51 7.99 14.37
C ALA A 176 26.45 6.78 14.50
N GLN A 177 27.74 7.00 14.81
CA GLN A 177 28.68 5.91 15.10
C GLN A 177 28.32 5.16 16.39
N GLY A 178 27.78 5.86 17.39
CA GLY A 178 27.24 5.22 18.59
C GLY A 178 26.02 4.33 18.30
N LEU A 179 25.19 4.72 17.33
CA LEU A 179 24.01 3.94 16.92
C LEU A 179 24.36 2.78 15.98
N LEU A 180 25.29 3.01 15.03
CA LEU A 180 25.74 2.04 14.05
C LEU A 180 27.25 2.21 13.81
N PRO A 181 28.09 1.44 14.51
CA PRO A 181 29.53 1.47 14.31
C PRO A 181 29.91 1.23 12.84
N GLY A 182 30.83 2.04 12.32
CA GLY A 182 31.29 1.95 10.93
C GLY A 182 30.43 2.72 9.91
N VAL A 183 29.35 3.39 10.33
CA VAL A 183 28.54 4.21 9.42
C VAL A 183 29.24 5.52 9.02
N LEU A 184 29.28 5.82 7.72
CA LEU A 184 29.84 7.06 7.20
C LEU A 184 28.72 8.03 6.82
N LEU A 185 28.82 9.28 7.28
CA LEU A 185 27.91 10.36 6.88
C LEU A 185 28.65 11.36 5.98
N PRO A 186 28.33 11.43 4.67
CA PRO A 186 29.02 12.32 3.73
C PRO A 186 29.04 13.80 4.14
N PHE A 187 28.02 14.25 4.87
CA PHE A 187 27.88 15.64 5.34
C PHE A 187 27.78 15.77 6.87
N ASN A 188 28.33 14.80 7.62
CA ASN A 188 28.30 14.80 9.10
C ASN A 188 26.87 14.98 9.67
N THR A 189 25.85 14.53 8.94
CA THR A 189 24.45 14.72 9.30
C THR A 189 23.63 13.52 8.85
N ALA A 190 22.84 12.97 9.78
CA ALA A 190 21.83 11.96 9.51
C ALA A 190 20.53 12.29 10.25
N PHE A 191 19.45 11.68 9.79
CA PHE A 191 18.12 11.80 10.35
C PHE A 191 17.66 10.41 10.77
N PHE A 192 17.59 10.17 12.07
CA PHE A 192 17.19 8.91 12.66
C PHE A 192 15.71 8.94 13.01
N MET A 193 15.00 7.89 12.63
CA MET A 193 13.58 7.69 12.91
C MET A 193 13.44 6.48 13.85
N PRO A 194 13.45 6.67 15.18
CA PRO A 194 13.49 5.55 16.12
C PRO A 194 12.24 4.67 16.09
N GLU A 195 11.06 5.23 15.81
CA GLU A 195 9.82 4.44 15.69
C GLU A 195 9.62 3.82 14.31
N ALA A 196 10.47 4.15 13.33
CA ALA A 196 10.40 3.53 12.02
C ALA A 196 10.73 2.03 12.11
N LEU A 197 10.09 1.24 11.24
CA LEU A 197 10.11 -0.22 11.34
C LEU A 197 10.72 -0.85 10.10
N ASN A 198 11.33 -2.01 10.31
CA ASN A 198 11.61 -2.98 9.26
C ASN A 198 10.79 -4.24 9.54
N ILE A 199 10.10 -4.76 8.53
CA ILE A 199 9.32 -6.00 8.65
C ILE A 199 9.69 -6.96 7.52
N ASN A 200 9.44 -8.25 7.71
CA ASN A 200 9.35 -9.18 6.58
C ASN A 200 7.97 -9.05 5.92
N PRO A 201 7.86 -8.54 4.68
CA PRO A 201 6.55 -8.28 4.08
C PRO A 201 5.76 -9.55 3.76
N GLN A 202 6.43 -10.63 3.37
CA GLN A 202 5.79 -11.90 3.06
C GLN A 202 5.11 -12.48 4.30
N HIS A 203 5.86 -12.59 5.41
CA HIS A 203 5.30 -13.09 6.67
C HIS A 203 4.21 -12.18 7.21
N TYR A 204 4.35 -10.85 7.06
CA TYR A 204 3.29 -9.92 7.44
C TYR A 204 1.97 -10.18 6.68
N LEU A 205 2.04 -10.40 5.37
CA LEU A 205 0.85 -10.65 4.56
C LEU A 205 0.20 -12.00 4.89
N GLU A 206 1.01 -13.05 5.06
CA GLU A 206 0.51 -14.36 5.49
C GLU A 206 -0.19 -14.29 6.85
N ALA A 207 0.41 -13.60 7.81
CA ALA A 207 -0.17 -13.40 9.13
C ALA A 207 -1.44 -12.53 9.10
N LEU A 208 -1.48 -11.48 8.26
CA LEU A 208 -2.70 -10.68 8.08
C LEU A 208 -3.82 -11.51 7.44
N PHE A 209 -3.50 -12.41 6.50
CA PHE A 209 -4.48 -13.34 5.95
C PHE A 209 -5.02 -14.28 7.04
N ARG A 210 -4.15 -14.87 7.86
CA ARG A 210 -4.56 -15.67 9.03
C ARG A 210 -5.45 -14.89 10.00
N ALA A 211 -5.15 -13.60 10.21
CA ALA A 211 -6.00 -12.74 11.04
C ALA A 211 -7.42 -12.61 10.45
N CYS A 212 -7.55 -12.53 9.12
CA CYS A 212 -8.85 -12.53 8.45
C CYS A 212 -9.58 -13.87 8.65
N GLU A 213 -8.88 -15.00 8.55
CA GLU A 213 -9.46 -16.33 8.82
C GLU A 213 -9.93 -16.47 10.27
N ASN A 214 -9.14 -16.00 11.24
CA ASN A 214 -9.51 -16.00 12.65
C ASN A 214 -10.77 -15.16 12.89
N LEU A 215 -10.86 -13.98 12.28
CA LEU A 215 -12.03 -13.11 12.38
C LEU A 215 -13.31 -13.77 11.82
N VAL A 216 -13.19 -14.56 10.74
CA VAL A 216 -14.30 -15.34 10.19
C VAL A 216 -14.72 -16.46 11.15
N LYS A 217 -13.76 -17.20 11.73
CA LYS A 217 -14.03 -18.27 12.71
C LYS A 217 -14.71 -17.73 13.97
N GLU A 218 -14.26 -16.59 14.50
CA GLU A 218 -14.88 -15.93 15.65
C GLU A 218 -16.32 -15.49 15.38
N SER A 219 -16.63 -15.15 14.12
CA SER A 219 -17.97 -14.73 13.68
C SER A 219 -18.93 -15.90 13.43
N SER A 220 -18.54 -17.15 13.72
CA SER A 220 -19.37 -18.35 13.46
C SER A 220 -20.34 -18.71 14.61
N SER A 221 -20.61 -17.78 15.52
CA SER A 221 -21.55 -17.98 16.64
C SER A 221 -23.00 -17.64 16.26
N GLN A 222 -23.97 -18.17 17.03
CA GLN A 222 -25.39 -18.22 16.66
C GLN A 222 -26.07 -16.85 16.47
N ASP A 223 -25.45 -15.77 16.97
CA ASP A 223 -25.95 -14.39 16.87
C ASP A 223 -25.33 -13.58 15.71
N PHE A 224 -24.46 -14.18 14.89
CA PHE A 224 -23.76 -13.52 13.79
C PHE A 224 -24.24 -14.00 12.42
N GLY A 225 -24.22 -13.09 11.45
CA GLY A 225 -24.39 -13.45 10.04
C GLY A 225 -23.22 -14.30 9.56
N GLU A 226 -23.49 -15.19 8.62
CA GLU A 226 -22.49 -16.11 8.08
C GLU A 226 -21.40 -15.33 7.34
N LYS A 227 -20.16 -15.42 7.84
CA LYS A 227 -18.97 -14.87 7.18
C LYS A 227 -18.19 -15.99 6.51
N GLN A 228 -17.74 -15.80 5.28
CA GLN A 228 -16.87 -16.76 4.59
C GLN A 228 -15.71 -16.04 3.89
N LEU A 229 -14.55 -16.67 3.90
CA LEU A 229 -13.34 -16.23 3.20
C LEU A 229 -12.77 -17.40 2.39
N SER A 230 -12.56 -17.19 1.10
CA SER A 230 -11.91 -18.16 0.22
C SER A 230 -10.72 -17.53 -0.48
N LEU A 231 -9.63 -18.28 -0.64
CA LEU A 231 -8.49 -17.91 -1.48
C LEU A 231 -8.44 -18.83 -2.70
N HIS A 232 -8.54 -18.23 -3.89
CA HIS A 232 -8.47 -18.90 -5.18
C HIS A 232 -7.13 -18.57 -5.82
N GLN A 233 -6.23 -19.55 -5.87
CA GLN A 233 -4.94 -19.40 -6.53
C GLN A 233 -5.10 -19.54 -8.05
N LYS A 234 -5.65 -18.51 -8.71
CA LYS A 234 -6.04 -18.50 -10.12
C LYS A 234 -5.70 -17.15 -10.76
N SER A 235 -5.24 -17.19 -12.02
CA SER A 235 -5.12 -16.00 -12.86
C SER A 235 -6.49 -15.41 -13.20
N VAL A 236 -6.55 -14.08 -13.23
CA VAL A 236 -7.72 -13.32 -13.68
C VAL A 236 -7.43 -12.73 -15.05
N HIS A 237 -8.25 -13.05 -16.05
CA HIS A 237 -8.05 -12.62 -17.43
C HIS A 237 -8.98 -11.50 -17.87
N GLY A 238 -10.16 -11.40 -17.24
CA GLY A 238 -11.11 -10.32 -17.48
C GLY A 238 -12.04 -10.09 -16.30
N LEU A 239 -12.61 -8.89 -16.23
CA LEU A 239 -13.59 -8.51 -15.21
C LEU A 239 -14.97 -9.10 -15.48
N SER A 240 -15.28 -9.42 -16.75
CA SER A 240 -16.51 -10.11 -17.13
C SER A 240 -16.66 -11.50 -16.49
N GLU A 241 -15.57 -12.12 -16.01
CA GLU A 241 -15.60 -13.40 -15.29
C GLU A 241 -16.41 -13.34 -13.98
N PHE A 242 -16.65 -12.14 -13.44
CA PHE A 242 -17.28 -11.93 -12.14
C PHE A 242 -18.69 -11.31 -12.23
N GLU A 243 -19.18 -11.05 -13.45
CA GLU A 243 -20.49 -10.44 -13.66
C GLU A 243 -21.62 -11.39 -13.25
N GLY A 244 -22.62 -10.87 -12.53
CA GLY A 244 -23.79 -11.64 -12.09
C GLY A 244 -23.55 -12.57 -10.89
N GLU A 245 -22.31 -12.81 -10.48
CA GLU A 245 -21.99 -13.62 -9.30
C GLU A 245 -21.72 -12.79 -8.04
N TYR A 246 -21.14 -11.60 -8.21
CA TYR A 246 -20.69 -10.73 -7.13
C TYR A 246 -21.46 -9.43 -7.08
N ASP A 247 -21.65 -8.88 -5.88
CA ASP A 247 -22.21 -7.53 -5.69
C ASP A 247 -21.14 -6.46 -5.96
N ALA A 248 -19.88 -6.76 -5.61
CA ALA A 248 -18.74 -5.88 -5.89
C ALA A 248 -17.47 -6.65 -6.21
N VAL A 249 -16.65 -6.08 -7.10
CA VAL A 249 -15.32 -6.55 -7.47
C VAL A 249 -14.31 -5.46 -7.16
N ILE A 250 -13.31 -5.78 -6.34
CA ILE A 250 -12.29 -4.83 -5.88
C ILE A 250 -10.94 -5.22 -6.47
N ILE A 251 -10.43 -4.38 -7.36
CA ILE A 251 -9.22 -4.63 -8.16
C ILE A 251 -7.99 -4.12 -7.40
N CYS A 252 -7.18 -5.06 -6.92
CA CYS A 252 -5.96 -4.85 -6.13
C CYS A 252 -4.71 -5.48 -6.79
N LEU A 253 -4.72 -5.64 -8.13
CA LEU A 253 -3.72 -6.38 -8.91
C LEU A 253 -2.35 -5.69 -9.08
N GLY A 254 -2.14 -4.53 -8.45
CA GLY A 254 -0.90 -3.78 -8.58
C GLY A 254 -0.53 -3.48 -10.04
N ALA A 255 0.68 -3.85 -10.46
CA ALA A 255 1.16 -3.62 -11.83
C ALA A 255 0.39 -4.44 -12.88
N LYS A 256 -0.20 -5.58 -12.48
CA LYS A 256 -0.99 -6.44 -13.36
C LYS A 256 -2.39 -5.90 -13.64
N ALA A 257 -2.82 -4.82 -13.00
CA ALA A 257 -4.08 -4.16 -13.38
C ALA A 257 -4.08 -3.79 -14.89
N ASN A 258 -2.93 -3.45 -15.47
CA ASN A 258 -2.85 -3.10 -16.90
C ASN A 258 -2.98 -4.30 -17.86
N THR A 259 -2.99 -5.55 -17.36
CA THR A 259 -3.22 -6.74 -18.20
C THR A 259 -4.71 -7.05 -18.39
N LEU A 260 -5.59 -6.43 -17.60
CA LEU A 260 -7.04 -6.56 -17.75
C LEU A 260 -7.53 -5.75 -18.96
N PRO A 261 -8.20 -6.37 -19.95
CA PRO A 261 -8.64 -5.70 -21.17
C PRO A 261 -9.49 -4.44 -20.94
N GLU A 262 -10.34 -4.45 -19.91
CA GLU A 262 -11.31 -3.39 -19.62
C GLU A 262 -10.65 -2.09 -19.14
N ILE A 263 -9.46 -2.19 -18.54
CA ILE A 263 -8.74 -1.05 -17.93
C ILE A 263 -7.34 -0.83 -18.51
N SER A 264 -6.88 -1.70 -19.41
CA SER A 264 -5.58 -1.59 -20.07
C SER A 264 -5.43 -0.24 -20.77
N GLY A 265 -4.33 0.45 -20.49
CA GLY A 265 -4.03 1.78 -21.04
C GLY A 265 -4.89 2.92 -20.47
N ARG A 266 -5.86 2.65 -19.59
CA ARG A 266 -6.76 3.68 -19.03
C ARG A 266 -6.33 4.20 -17.67
N LEU A 267 -5.51 3.45 -16.95
CA LEU A 267 -4.97 3.86 -15.67
C LEU A 267 -3.68 4.68 -15.87
N PRO A 268 -3.49 5.82 -15.18
CA PRO A 268 -2.27 6.63 -15.27
C PRO A 268 -1.10 6.02 -14.48
N LEU A 269 -0.91 4.70 -14.57
CA LEU A 269 0.13 3.95 -13.90
C LEU A 269 1.36 3.80 -14.79
N ARG A 270 2.54 3.91 -14.18
CA ARG A 270 3.81 3.56 -14.81
C ARG A 270 4.39 2.36 -14.10
N THR A 271 4.96 1.44 -14.84
CA THR A 271 5.62 0.28 -14.26
C THR A 271 7.08 0.58 -13.96
N CYS A 272 7.57 0.06 -12.83
CA CYS A 272 8.98 0.13 -12.48
C CYS A 272 9.43 -1.15 -11.78
N ARG A 273 10.24 -1.96 -12.46
CA ARG A 273 10.88 -3.12 -11.86
C ARG A 273 12.01 -2.67 -10.95
N GLY A 274 12.16 -3.35 -9.82
CA GLY A 274 13.25 -3.09 -8.89
C GLY A 274 13.80 -4.40 -8.34
N VAL A 275 15.10 -4.60 -8.52
CA VAL A 275 15.86 -5.74 -8.01
C VAL A 275 16.41 -5.40 -6.63
N ILE A 276 16.35 -6.38 -5.74
CA ILE A 276 16.85 -6.36 -4.37
C ILE A 276 17.87 -7.48 -4.25
N LEU A 277 19.02 -7.17 -3.67
CA LEU A 277 20.10 -8.12 -3.38
C LEU A 277 19.94 -8.62 -1.96
N ASN A 278 20.18 -9.91 -1.76
CA ASN A 278 20.26 -10.54 -0.44
C ASN A 278 21.74 -10.77 -0.12
N LEU A 279 22.16 -10.30 1.06
CA LEU A 279 23.53 -10.37 1.53
C LEU A 279 23.59 -11.00 2.92
N GLU A 280 24.62 -11.81 3.13
CA GLU A 280 24.94 -12.44 4.43
C GLU A 280 26.39 -12.12 4.83
N PRO A 281 26.71 -12.11 6.14
CA PRO A 281 28.08 -11.85 6.57
C PRO A 281 28.99 -13.01 6.15
N PRO A 282 30.28 -12.76 5.87
CA PRO A 282 31.22 -13.78 5.42
C PRO A 282 31.53 -14.83 6.50
N ASP A 283 31.41 -14.48 7.77
CA ASP A 283 31.60 -15.36 8.91
C ASP A 283 30.78 -14.89 10.13
N ILE A 284 30.84 -15.65 11.23
CA ILE A 284 30.04 -15.40 12.44
C ILE A 284 30.45 -14.15 13.22
N THR A 285 31.65 -13.61 12.98
CA THR A 285 32.24 -12.50 13.76
C THR A 285 31.91 -11.13 13.17
N ARG A 286 31.58 -11.08 11.88
CA ARG A 286 31.28 -9.84 11.13
C ARG A 286 29.77 -9.64 10.91
N CYS A 287 28.97 -9.92 11.94
CA CYS A 287 27.52 -9.74 11.87
C CYS A 287 27.15 -8.25 11.94
N TYR A 288 26.02 -7.90 11.34
CA TYR A 288 25.43 -6.58 11.50
C TYR A 288 24.99 -6.36 12.97
N PRO A 289 25.17 -5.16 13.55
CA PRO A 289 24.81 -4.93 14.95
C PRO A 289 23.36 -5.30 15.28
N GLU A 290 23.16 -5.99 16.41
CA GLU A 290 21.85 -6.52 16.81
C GLU A 290 20.79 -5.44 17.07
N HIS A 291 21.19 -4.20 17.31
CA HIS A 291 20.26 -3.07 17.45
C HIS A 291 20.50 -1.98 16.38
N GLY A 292 21.31 -2.30 15.36
CA GLY A 292 21.59 -1.38 14.28
C GLY A 292 20.33 -1.05 13.48
N PRO A 293 20.10 0.22 13.13
CA PRO A 293 18.94 0.65 12.34
C PRO A 293 19.07 0.22 10.88
N SER A 294 17.96 0.10 10.17
CA SER A 294 18.03 0.03 8.70
C SER A 294 18.49 1.38 8.12
N ILE A 295 19.11 1.37 6.93
CA ILE A 295 19.64 2.59 6.30
C ILE A 295 18.78 2.96 5.08
N LEU A 296 18.39 4.23 5.00
CA LEU A 296 17.65 4.79 3.87
C LEU A 296 18.49 5.86 3.14
N SER A 297 19.31 5.43 2.18
CA SER A 297 20.12 6.27 1.29
C SER A 297 19.76 6.02 -0.19
N ASP A 298 20.69 6.29 -1.13
CA ASP A 298 20.49 6.05 -2.57
C ASP A 298 20.33 4.56 -2.91
N ALA A 299 20.96 3.69 -2.13
CA ALA A 299 20.63 2.27 -2.04
C ALA A 299 20.33 1.98 -0.57
N TRP A 300 19.09 1.63 -0.27
CA TRP A 300 18.67 1.31 1.08
C TRP A 300 19.22 -0.05 1.52
N ILE A 301 19.45 -0.19 2.82
CA ILE A 301 19.83 -1.44 3.48
C ILE A 301 18.72 -1.75 4.48
N ALA A 302 17.98 -2.82 4.21
CA ALA A 302 16.94 -3.34 5.08
C ALA A 302 17.50 -4.53 5.87
N VAL A 303 17.55 -4.36 7.19
CA VAL A 303 18.06 -5.36 8.12
C VAL A 303 16.94 -6.34 8.47
N GLU A 304 17.02 -7.57 7.95
CA GLU A 304 16.10 -8.64 8.36
C GLU A 304 16.58 -9.27 9.68
N SER A 305 17.89 -9.48 9.80
CA SER A 305 18.55 -9.93 11.03
C SER A 305 20.01 -9.45 11.07
N SER A 306 20.74 -9.76 12.13
CA SER A 306 22.19 -9.51 12.18
C SER A 306 22.99 -10.27 11.11
N ARG A 307 22.35 -11.24 10.42
CA ARG A 307 22.98 -12.11 9.42
C ARG A 307 22.33 -12.05 8.03
N SER A 308 21.22 -11.32 7.87
CA SER A 308 20.55 -11.18 6.58
C SER A 308 20.22 -9.72 6.35
N LEU A 309 20.76 -9.18 5.25
CA LEU A 309 20.49 -7.83 4.78
C LEU A 309 19.93 -7.89 3.37
N ASN A 310 18.90 -7.08 3.13
CA ASN A 310 18.45 -6.77 1.78
C ASN A 310 19.00 -5.40 1.36
N VAL A 311 19.57 -5.30 0.17
CA VAL A 311 20.05 -4.04 -0.41
C VAL A 311 19.25 -3.73 -1.65
N GLY A 312 18.64 -2.55 -1.70
CA GLY A 312 17.83 -2.22 -2.86
C GLY A 312 17.55 -0.74 -3.07
N SER A 313 16.75 -0.40 -4.09
CA SER A 313 16.47 -1.26 -5.24
C SER A 313 16.84 -0.54 -6.52
N THR A 314 17.09 -1.30 -7.58
CA THR A 314 17.26 -0.74 -8.93
C THR A 314 15.95 -0.12 -9.42
N TRP A 315 16.02 0.63 -10.52
CA TRP A 315 14.87 1.33 -11.11
C TRP A 315 14.81 1.14 -12.62
N GLU A 316 14.19 0.05 -13.07
CA GLU A 316 13.91 -0.18 -14.48
C GLU A 316 12.49 0.27 -14.82
N TRP A 317 12.37 1.48 -15.34
CA TRP A 317 11.09 2.06 -15.78
C TRP A 317 10.56 1.41 -17.05
N LYS A 318 9.23 1.40 -17.21
CA LYS A 318 8.52 0.81 -18.37
C LYS A 318 8.70 -0.70 -18.52
N SER A 319 9.27 -1.37 -17.52
CA SER A 319 9.38 -2.82 -17.48
C SER A 319 7.99 -3.45 -17.42
N ILE A 320 7.80 -4.58 -18.10
CA ILE A 320 6.59 -5.41 -17.99
C ILE A 320 6.90 -6.74 -17.29
N ASN A 321 8.15 -6.95 -16.89
CA ASN A 321 8.58 -8.18 -16.25
C ASN A 321 8.14 -8.21 -14.78
N SER A 322 7.06 -8.95 -14.52
CA SER A 322 6.51 -9.17 -13.19
C SER A 322 7.08 -10.37 -12.46
N SER A 323 8.03 -11.11 -13.06
CA SER A 323 8.60 -12.30 -12.43
C SER A 323 9.38 -11.93 -11.16
N PRO A 324 9.22 -12.66 -10.04
CA PRO A 324 10.06 -12.49 -8.86
C PRO A 324 11.52 -12.92 -9.13
N ASP A 325 11.72 -13.81 -10.09
CA ASP A 325 13.02 -14.38 -10.41
C ASP A 325 13.93 -13.36 -11.09
N VAL A 326 15.20 -13.43 -10.74
CA VAL A 326 16.25 -12.54 -11.23
C VAL A 326 17.31 -13.39 -11.90
N SER A 327 17.58 -13.12 -13.19
CA SER A 327 18.63 -13.83 -13.91
C SER A 327 20.02 -13.48 -13.37
N ILE A 328 21.03 -14.33 -13.65
CA ILE A 328 22.42 -14.07 -13.25
C ILE A 328 22.92 -12.72 -13.77
N ASP A 329 22.59 -12.38 -15.02
CA ASP A 329 22.97 -11.10 -15.63
C ASP A 329 22.27 -9.90 -14.97
N GLU A 330 20.99 -10.04 -14.65
CA GLU A 330 20.22 -9.00 -13.96
C GLU A 330 20.75 -8.78 -12.53
N ALA A 331 21.03 -9.87 -11.80
CA ALA A 331 21.63 -9.83 -10.48
C ALA A 331 23.02 -9.19 -10.51
N SER A 332 23.85 -9.55 -11.49
CA SER A 332 25.18 -8.96 -11.68
C SER A 332 25.09 -7.44 -11.91
N LYS A 333 24.20 -6.99 -12.81
CA LYS A 333 23.96 -5.56 -13.06
C LYS A 333 23.49 -4.83 -11.79
N ALA A 334 22.53 -5.41 -11.08
CA ALA A 334 22.03 -4.84 -9.82
C ALA A 334 23.13 -4.76 -8.76
N ARG A 335 24.01 -5.76 -8.67
CA ARG A 335 25.17 -5.76 -7.76
C ARG A 335 26.15 -4.64 -8.07
N HIS A 336 26.50 -4.46 -9.35
CA HIS A 336 27.37 -3.38 -9.80
C HIS A 336 26.77 -1.99 -9.54
N GLU A 337 25.45 -1.86 -9.58
CA GLU A 337 24.77 -0.59 -9.32
C GLU A 337 24.63 -0.29 -7.81
N LEU A 338 24.20 -1.27 -7.02
CA LEU A 338 23.73 -1.04 -5.65
C LEU A 338 24.85 -1.10 -4.60
N LEU A 339 25.82 -2.02 -4.73
CA LEU A 339 26.88 -2.15 -3.72
C LEU A 339 27.75 -0.89 -3.59
N PRO A 340 28.16 -0.20 -4.68
CA PRO A 340 28.91 1.05 -4.54
C PRO A 340 28.12 2.14 -3.79
N LYS A 341 26.81 2.24 -4.04
CA LYS A 341 25.92 3.20 -3.37
C LYS A 341 25.77 2.87 -1.88
N ALA A 342 25.48 1.61 -1.54
CA ALA A 342 25.32 1.16 -0.16
C ALA A 342 26.63 1.32 0.64
N SER A 343 27.76 0.94 0.04
CA SER A 343 29.07 1.01 0.69
C SER A 343 29.64 2.42 0.87
N THR A 344 29.03 3.43 0.24
CA THR A 344 29.33 4.84 0.55
C THR A 344 28.91 5.19 1.98
N ILE A 345 27.88 4.52 2.51
CA ILE A 345 27.34 4.75 3.85
C ILE A 345 27.78 3.69 4.85
N TYR A 346 27.84 2.42 4.43
CA TYR A 346 28.27 1.33 5.29
C TYR A 346 29.35 0.50 4.57
N PRO A 347 30.63 0.89 4.65
CA PRO A 347 31.70 0.33 3.83
C PRO A 347 31.88 -1.19 3.95
N GLU A 348 31.66 -1.74 5.15
CA GLU A 348 31.80 -3.18 5.44
C GLU A 348 30.91 -4.05 4.56
N ILE A 349 29.80 -3.51 4.02
CA ILE A 349 28.89 -4.27 3.15
C ILE A 349 29.56 -4.80 1.88
N LYS A 350 30.72 -4.27 1.48
CA LYS A 350 31.49 -4.78 0.34
C LYS A 350 32.00 -6.19 0.54
N ASP A 351 32.27 -6.56 1.80
CA ASP A 351 32.82 -7.86 2.17
C ASP A 351 31.73 -8.89 2.46
N TRP A 352 30.45 -8.49 2.40
CA TRP A 352 29.32 -9.38 2.59
C TRP A 352 29.10 -10.27 1.37
N VAL A 353 28.69 -11.50 1.62
CA VAL A 353 28.47 -12.53 0.62
C VAL A 353 27.10 -12.33 -0.02
N PHE A 354 27.09 -12.23 -1.34
CA PHE A 354 25.86 -12.23 -2.13
C PHE A 354 25.27 -13.64 -2.15
N THR A 355 24.05 -13.79 -1.63
CA THR A 355 23.35 -15.09 -1.55
C THR A 355 22.20 -15.22 -2.53
N GLY A 356 21.67 -14.11 -3.06
CA GLY A 356 20.62 -14.15 -4.07
C GLY A 356 20.06 -12.78 -4.39
N ALA A 357 19.11 -12.74 -5.33
CA ALA A 357 18.39 -11.53 -5.68
C ALA A 357 16.92 -11.85 -5.99
N LYS A 358 16.05 -10.89 -5.71
CA LYS A 358 14.60 -10.94 -5.99
C LYS A 358 14.15 -9.63 -6.63
N ALA A 359 13.09 -9.65 -7.42
CA ALA A 359 12.60 -8.44 -8.08
C ALA A 359 11.09 -8.26 -8.02
N GLY A 360 10.66 -7.02 -7.80
CA GLY A 360 9.24 -6.66 -7.78
C GLY A 360 8.90 -5.66 -8.87
N LEU A 361 7.75 -5.85 -9.53
CA LEU A 361 7.20 -4.88 -10.47
C LEU A 361 6.23 -3.92 -9.78
N ARG A 362 6.63 -2.65 -9.64
CA ARG A 362 5.84 -1.62 -8.96
C ARG A 362 4.88 -0.95 -9.94
N ALA A 363 3.62 -0.77 -9.52
CA ALA A 363 2.70 0.17 -10.13
C ALA A 363 2.91 1.56 -9.52
N MET A 364 3.59 2.44 -10.24
CA MET A 364 3.89 3.80 -9.81
C MET A 364 2.77 4.74 -10.28
N PRO A 365 2.11 5.46 -9.36
CA PRO A 365 1.08 6.42 -9.72
C PRO A 365 1.69 7.70 -10.32
N PRO A 366 0.86 8.61 -10.88
CA PRO A 366 1.36 9.89 -11.37
C PRO A 366 1.93 10.71 -10.21
N LEU A 367 2.87 11.61 -10.53
CA LEU A 367 3.37 12.58 -9.56
C LEU A 367 2.42 13.77 -9.51
N THR A 368 1.92 14.09 -8.33
CA THR A 368 1.08 15.27 -8.05
C THR A 368 1.83 16.26 -7.14
N PRO A 369 1.31 17.48 -6.92
CA PRO A 369 1.85 18.39 -5.90
C PRO A 369 1.88 17.80 -4.48
N LEU A 370 0.99 16.85 -4.17
CA LEU A 370 0.92 16.13 -2.91
C LEU A 370 1.82 14.88 -2.87
N GLY A 371 2.50 14.59 -3.99
CA GLY A 371 3.33 13.41 -4.17
C GLY A 371 2.69 12.37 -5.09
N SER A 372 3.26 11.16 -5.07
CA SER A 372 2.77 10.02 -5.84
C SER A 372 1.71 9.27 -5.04
N LEU A 373 0.45 9.70 -5.16
CA LEU A 373 -0.68 9.15 -4.41
C LEU A 373 -1.28 7.91 -5.11
N PRO A 374 -1.64 6.86 -4.37
CA PRO A 374 -2.34 5.70 -4.93
C PRO A 374 -3.68 6.05 -5.59
N LEU A 375 -4.16 5.17 -6.45
CA LEU A 375 -5.42 5.34 -7.20
C LEU A 375 -6.54 4.56 -6.51
N LEU A 376 -7.58 5.25 -6.05
CA LEU A 376 -8.81 4.65 -5.53
C LEU A 376 -10.01 5.09 -6.37
N GLY A 377 -11.09 4.31 -6.29
CA GLY A 377 -12.42 4.76 -6.72
C GLY A 377 -13.20 3.73 -7.52
N CYS A 378 -14.49 4.01 -7.71
CA CYS A 378 -15.39 3.23 -8.55
C CYS A 378 -15.06 3.43 -10.04
N ILE A 379 -14.89 2.34 -10.77
CA ILE A 379 -14.50 2.37 -12.18
C ILE A 379 -15.59 1.85 -13.11
N ASN A 380 -16.86 1.85 -12.68
CA ASN A 380 -17.97 1.39 -13.51
C ASN A 380 -18.00 2.05 -14.89
N ASP A 381 -17.71 3.35 -14.97
CA ASP A 381 -17.69 4.09 -16.23
C ASP A 381 -16.60 3.60 -17.21
N PHE A 382 -15.56 2.94 -16.71
CA PHE A 382 -14.50 2.34 -17.53
C PHE A 382 -14.96 1.00 -18.11
N ILE A 383 -15.83 0.28 -17.44
CA ILE A 383 -16.23 -1.08 -17.83
C ILE A 383 -17.49 -1.05 -18.73
N GLY A 384 -18.27 0.03 -18.68
CA GLY A 384 -19.43 0.27 -19.56
C GLY A 384 -20.76 0.34 -18.78
N ARG A 385 -21.89 0.44 -19.51
CA ARG A 385 -23.23 0.49 -18.92
C ARG A 385 -23.85 -0.91 -18.86
N ASN A 386 -24.67 -1.17 -17.83
CA ASN A 386 -25.44 -2.41 -17.55
C ASN A 386 -24.70 -3.54 -16.79
N HIS A 387 -23.94 -3.21 -15.75
CA HIS A 387 -23.37 -4.22 -14.86
C HIS A 387 -24.27 -4.45 -13.64
N SER A 388 -24.49 -5.71 -13.28
CA SER A 388 -25.15 -6.12 -12.05
C SER A 388 -24.29 -5.88 -10.79
N CYS A 389 -22.98 -5.67 -10.96
CA CYS A 389 -22.00 -5.49 -9.90
C CYS A 389 -21.28 -4.12 -9.94
N LYS A 390 -20.70 -3.71 -8.81
CA LYS A 390 -19.86 -2.51 -8.69
C LYS A 390 -18.38 -2.85 -8.78
N TYR A 391 -17.61 -2.07 -9.53
CA TYR A 391 -16.17 -2.26 -9.66
C TYR A 391 -15.41 -1.13 -8.98
N TRP A 392 -14.46 -1.50 -8.12
CA TRP A 392 -13.65 -0.59 -7.33
C TRP A 392 -12.17 -0.83 -7.63
N LEU A 393 -11.40 0.23 -7.78
CA LEU A 393 -9.95 0.18 -7.92
C LEU A 393 -9.29 0.54 -6.59
N PHE A 394 -8.29 -0.24 -6.20
CA PHE A 394 -7.30 0.15 -5.21
C PHE A 394 -5.91 -0.28 -5.69
N GLY A 395 -5.20 0.65 -6.34
CA GLY A 395 -3.94 0.36 -7.02
C GLY A 395 -2.93 1.51 -6.95
N GLY A 396 -1.79 1.36 -7.62
CA GLY A 396 -0.78 2.42 -7.69
C GLY A 396 -0.06 2.70 -6.38
N LEU A 397 0.14 1.70 -5.53
CA LEU A 397 0.83 1.86 -4.23
C LEU A 397 2.34 2.25 -4.34
N GLY A 398 2.94 2.06 -5.52
CA GLY A 398 4.33 2.45 -5.79
C GLY A 398 5.35 1.90 -4.78
N SER A 399 6.27 2.76 -4.34
CA SER A 399 7.33 2.43 -3.36
C SER A 399 6.93 2.69 -1.89
N ARG A 400 5.65 3.00 -1.64
CA ARG A 400 5.12 3.35 -0.32
C ARG A 400 3.89 2.53 0.06
N GLY A 401 3.70 1.38 -0.61
CA GLY A 401 2.55 0.53 -0.40
C GLY A 401 2.35 0.10 1.05
N LEU A 402 3.43 -0.26 1.74
CA LEU A 402 3.40 -0.67 3.14
C LEU A 402 2.96 0.45 4.10
N LEU A 403 3.10 1.74 3.74
CA LEU A 403 2.60 2.82 4.59
C LEU A 403 1.11 3.05 4.34
N TYR A 404 0.71 3.11 3.06
CA TYR A 404 -0.62 3.53 2.66
C TYR A 404 -1.68 2.44 2.79
N HIS A 405 -1.31 1.15 2.72
CA HIS A 405 -2.28 0.08 2.52
C HIS A 405 -3.35 0.04 3.61
N GLY A 406 -2.97 0.19 4.88
CA GLY A 406 -3.92 0.09 5.99
C GLY A 406 -5.07 1.10 5.89
N TRP A 407 -4.76 2.38 5.79
CA TRP A 407 -5.81 3.40 5.74
C TRP A 407 -6.57 3.40 4.41
N LEU A 408 -5.89 3.14 3.28
CA LEU A 408 -6.55 3.12 1.98
C LEU A 408 -7.43 1.87 1.78
N GLY A 409 -7.06 0.74 2.37
CA GLY A 409 -7.92 -0.44 2.41
C GLY A 409 -9.17 -0.21 3.27
N ASN A 410 -9.04 0.50 4.37
CA ASN A 410 -10.17 0.94 5.20
C ASN A 410 -11.16 1.80 4.40
N LEU A 411 -10.68 2.82 3.68
CA LEU A 411 -11.51 3.68 2.83
C LEU A 411 -12.19 2.90 1.70
N THR A 412 -11.45 2.03 1.02
CA THR A 412 -11.98 1.22 -0.09
C THR A 412 -13.07 0.26 0.40
N ALA A 413 -12.85 -0.40 1.54
CA ALA A 413 -13.86 -1.28 2.15
C ALA A 413 -15.14 -0.49 2.54
N HIS A 414 -14.98 0.71 3.12
CA HIS A 414 -16.13 1.56 3.45
C HIS A 414 -16.92 1.96 2.20
N ALA A 415 -16.22 2.38 1.14
CA ALA A 415 -16.84 2.79 -0.12
C ALA A 415 -17.58 1.62 -0.79
N ALA A 416 -16.98 0.43 -0.79
CA ALA A 416 -17.59 -0.78 -1.35
C ALA A 416 -18.84 -1.22 -0.58
N LEU A 417 -18.79 -1.24 0.77
CA LEU A 417 -19.93 -1.63 1.61
C LEU A 417 -21.09 -0.63 1.54
N SER A 418 -20.77 0.67 1.46
CA SER A 418 -21.79 1.74 1.38
C SER A 418 -22.23 2.07 -0.05
N CYS A 419 -21.62 1.43 -1.05
CA CYS A 419 -21.81 1.76 -2.47
C CYS A 419 -21.62 3.26 -2.79
N ASN A 420 -20.74 3.94 -2.05
CA ASN A 420 -20.59 5.39 -2.10
C ASN A 420 -19.11 5.78 -2.28
N GLU A 421 -18.76 6.37 -3.42
CA GLU A 421 -17.39 6.85 -3.69
C GLU A 421 -17.04 8.11 -2.90
N GLU A 422 -18.03 8.93 -2.50
CA GLU A 422 -17.80 10.24 -1.86
C GLU A 422 -17.14 10.14 -0.47
N VAL A 423 -17.02 8.94 0.10
CA VAL A 423 -16.26 8.70 1.33
C VAL A 423 -14.74 8.69 1.09
N ILE A 424 -14.31 8.55 -0.17
CA ILE A 424 -12.91 8.53 -0.57
C ILE A 424 -12.46 9.98 -0.80
N PRO A 425 -11.37 10.45 -0.17
CA PRO A 425 -10.80 11.77 -0.42
C PRO A 425 -10.56 12.00 -1.92
N SER A 426 -10.96 13.18 -2.40
CA SER A 426 -10.89 13.54 -3.83
C SER A 426 -9.49 13.45 -4.43
N GLU A 427 -8.44 13.62 -3.63
CA GLU A 427 -7.04 13.50 -4.02
C GLU A 427 -6.70 12.09 -4.54
N LEU A 428 -7.44 11.07 -4.07
CA LEU A 428 -7.27 9.67 -4.45
C LEU A 428 -8.16 9.25 -5.63
N THR A 429 -9.15 10.06 -6.01
CA THR A 429 -10.06 9.81 -7.14
C THR A 429 -9.84 10.78 -8.31
N SER A 430 -9.14 11.90 -8.09
CA SER A 430 -8.91 12.96 -9.10
C SER A 430 -8.17 12.49 -10.34
N TRP A 431 -7.49 11.33 -10.27
CA TRP A 431 -6.82 10.70 -11.39
C TRP A 431 -7.77 10.39 -12.56
N LYS A 432 -9.07 10.21 -12.30
CA LYS A 432 -10.08 10.00 -13.35
C LYS A 432 -10.25 11.20 -14.27
N ASN A 433 -9.89 12.40 -13.79
CA ASN A 433 -9.96 13.65 -14.55
C ASN A 433 -8.66 13.93 -15.34
N ILE A 434 -7.64 13.08 -15.19
CA ILE A 434 -6.38 13.23 -15.93
C ILE A 434 -6.58 12.61 -17.30
N ASN A 435 -6.62 13.44 -18.35
CA ASN A 435 -6.53 12.94 -19.72
C ASN A 435 -5.22 12.14 -19.87
N PRO A 436 -5.26 10.87 -20.26
CA PRO A 436 -4.04 10.10 -20.49
C PRO A 436 -3.26 10.80 -21.60
N LYS A 437 -2.08 11.32 -21.27
CA LYS A 437 -1.11 11.74 -22.29
C LYS A 437 -0.50 10.45 -22.84
N PHE A 438 -1.11 9.90 -23.88
CA PHE A 438 -0.53 8.81 -24.66
C PHE A 438 0.68 9.31 -25.44
#